data_AF-A0AAF0PFM4-F1
#
_entry.id   AF-A0AAF0PFM4-F1
#
_cell.length_a   1.000
_cell.length_b   1.000
_cell.length_c   1.000
_cell.angle_alpha   90.00
_cell.angle_beta   90.00
_cell.angle_gamma   90.00
#
_symmetry.space_group_name_H-M   'P 1'
#
loop_
_entity.id
_entity.type
_entity.pdbx_description
1 polymer ?
#
loop_
_entity_poly.entity_id
_entity_poly.type
_entity_poly.pdbx_seq_one_letter_code
_entity_poly.pdbx_strand_id
1 'polypeptide(L)'
;MKIHGNSEIEAIKILREISVPELEEILVINPSSSSKSVTHHQLYTSAPTIRDRSMSTLLVQSCSKSKKQTDEPISAIDLYSGYFFKIIKKSIREETVNSDIDVCILSAKYGFVKSNEKITTYDRQMNSERAMELGPTIREDLQNYISRMGYNRIIINAGKEYRKAISGFGEDLSADIYEITGDGLGLKGRSLKKFLRGDESGIARVN
;
A
#
# COMPACT_ATOMS: atom_id res chain seq x y z
N MET A 1 -3.30 32.76 -14.69
CA MET A 1 -2.39 31.61 -14.48
C MET A 1 -2.92 30.78 -13.33
N LYS A 2 -3.14 29.47 -13.55
CA LYS A 2 -3.87 28.57 -12.64
C LYS A 2 -3.00 28.16 -11.45
N ILE A 3 -3.32 28.67 -10.27
CA ILE A 3 -2.86 28.23 -8.95
C ILE A 3 -3.99 27.40 -8.33
N HIS A 4 -4.17 26.15 -8.77
CA HIS A 4 -5.22 25.25 -8.24
C HIS A 4 -4.69 23.87 -7.77
N GLY A 5 -3.42 23.53 -8.02
CA GLY A 5 -2.84 22.24 -7.60
C GLY A 5 -2.47 22.19 -6.12
N ASN A 6 -1.92 23.29 -5.57
CA ASN A 6 -1.43 23.32 -4.19
C ASN A 6 -2.56 23.14 -3.15
N SER A 7 -3.75 23.69 -3.43
CA SER A 7 -4.91 23.60 -2.55
C SER A 7 -5.51 22.19 -2.46
N GLU A 8 -5.46 21.39 -3.52
CA GLU A 8 -5.96 20.01 -3.48
C GLU A 8 -5.02 19.09 -2.69
N ILE A 9 -3.70 19.28 -2.81
CA ILE A 9 -2.72 18.50 -2.06
C ILE A 9 -2.81 18.81 -0.57
N GLU A 10 -2.92 20.09 -0.20
CA GLU A 10 -3.16 20.48 1.19
C GLU A 10 -4.48 19.92 1.74
N ALA A 11 -5.56 19.96 0.94
CA ALA A 11 -6.84 19.37 1.36
C ALA A 11 -6.73 17.86 1.60
N ILE A 12 -5.96 17.12 0.80
CA ILE A 12 -5.70 15.68 1.02
C ILE A 12 -4.90 15.46 2.30
N LYS A 13 -3.90 16.31 2.58
CA LYS A 13 -3.10 16.22 3.81
C LYS A 13 -3.96 16.48 5.05
N ILE A 14 -4.80 17.52 5.02
CA ILE A 14 -5.73 17.87 6.10
C ILE A 14 -6.75 16.75 6.34
N LEU A 15 -7.33 16.17 5.27
CA LEU A 15 -8.29 15.06 5.42
C LEU A 15 -7.66 13.80 6.02
N ARG A 16 -6.35 13.58 5.82
CA ARG A 16 -5.62 12.47 6.44
C ARG A 16 -5.33 12.70 7.91
N GLU A 17 -4.98 13.92 8.29
CA GLU A 17 -4.76 14.30 9.68
C GLU A 17 -6.06 14.22 10.48
N ILE A 18 -7.20 14.64 9.90
CA ILE A 18 -8.53 14.56 10.54
C ILE A 18 -9.02 13.11 10.72
N SER A 19 -8.54 12.16 9.90
CA SER A 19 -8.94 10.76 9.99
C SER A 19 -8.18 9.95 11.06
N VAL A 20 -7.25 10.56 11.80
CA VAL A 20 -6.53 9.91 12.90
C VAL A 20 -6.81 10.65 14.20
N PRO A 21 -7.87 10.32 14.95
CA PRO A 21 -7.90 10.67 16.35
C PRO A 21 -6.79 9.87 17.04
N GLU A 22 -5.95 10.57 17.79
CA GLU A 22 -4.95 10.04 18.72
C GLU A 22 -5.50 8.83 19.49
N LEU A 23 -4.95 7.65 19.21
CA LEU A 23 -5.10 6.43 20.03
C LEU A 23 -3.71 5.91 20.41
N GLU A 24 -2.86 6.82 20.88
CA GLU A 24 -1.55 6.52 21.46
C GLU A 24 -1.53 7.10 22.89
N GLU A 25 -2.43 6.65 23.76
CA GLU A 25 -2.21 6.79 25.19
C GLU A 25 -2.86 5.62 25.94
N ILE A 26 -2.08 5.05 26.87
CA ILE A 26 -2.41 4.00 27.85
C ILE A 26 -2.22 2.54 27.36
N LEU A 27 -1.00 2.03 27.53
CA LEU A 27 -0.83 0.70 28.15
C LEU A 27 0.45 0.64 29.00
N VAL A 28 0.35 1.23 30.20
CA VAL A 28 1.28 0.96 31.31
C VAL A 28 0.47 0.27 32.41
N ILE A 29 0.41 -1.07 32.48
CA ILE A 29 0.24 -1.85 33.74
C ILE A 29 0.77 -3.29 33.59
N ASN A 30 1.53 -3.72 34.61
CA ASN A 30 2.30 -4.93 34.93
C ASN A 30 1.81 -6.35 34.53
N PRO A 31 2.74 -7.35 34.51
CA PRO A 31 2.45 -8.76 34.24
C PRO A 31 2.17 -9.57 35.52
N SER A 32 1.04 -10.27 35.59
CA SER A 32 0.92 -11.46 36.45
C SER A 32 -0.26 -12.38 36.07
N SER A 33 0.10 -13.64 35.83
CA SER A 33 -0.64 -14.88 36.16
C SER A 33 -1.80 -15.40 35.29
N SER A 34 -1.57 -16.64 34.85
CA SER A 34 -2.48 -17.79 34.78
C SER A 34 -3.31 -18.04 33.52
N SER A 35 -3.03 -19.22 32.98
CA SER A 35 -3.71 -20.00 31.96
C SER A 35 -5.23 -20.08 32.12
N LYS A 36 -5.96 -19.87 31.02
CA LYS A 36 -7.15 -20.66 30.64
C LYS A 36 -7.51 -20.43 29.17
N SER A 37 -7.84 -21.54 28.51
CA SER A 37 -8.09 -21.71 27.08
C SER A 37 -9.31 -20.92 26.60
N VAL A 38 -9.16 -20.16 25.52
CA VAL A 38 -10.27 -19.49 24.82
C VAL A 38 -10.24 -19.86 23.34
N THR A 39 -11.39 -20.30 22.85
CA THR A 39 -11.70 -20.86 21.52
C THR A 39 -11.46 -19.87 20.36
N HIS A 40 -10.97 -20.42 19.23
CA HIS A 40 -10.40 -19.77 18.04
C HIS A 40 -11.30 -18.79 17.22
N HIS A 41 -12.47 -18.37 17.69
CA HIS A 41 -13.42 -17.59 16.86
C HIS A 41 -13.70 -16.16 17.36
N GLN A 42 -12.81 -15.55 18.16
CA GLN A 42 -13.17 -14.27 18.76
C GLN A 42 -12.01 -13.33 19.05
N LEU A 43 -11.13 -13.05 18.08
CA LEU A 43 -10.17 -11.94 18.15
C LEU A 43 -9.84 -11.39 16.74
N TYR A 44 -10.71 -10.58 16.16
CA TYR A 44 -10.33 -9.58 15.14
C TYR A 44 -10.43 -8.19 15.76
N THR A 45 -9.72 -7.98 16.86
CA THR A 45 -9.43 -6.66 17.41
C THR A 45 -8.15 -6.79 18.21
N SER A 46 -7.02 -6.33 17.67
CA SER A 46 -5.84 -6.10 18.49
C SER A 46 -4.81 -5.25 17.75
N ALA A 47 -4.40 -4.19 18.44
CA ALA A 47 -3.17 -3.42 18.40
C ALA A 47 -1.96 -4.06 17.66
N PRO A 48 -0.98 -3.26 17.20
CA PRO A 48 0.16 -3.75 16.43
C PRO A 48 0.89 -4.83 17.22
N THR A 49 0.67 -6.09 16.85
CA THR A 49 1.51 -7.20 17.29
C THR A 49 2.92 -6.89 16.78
N ILE A 50 3.89 -6.82 17.69
CA ILE A 50 5.31 -6.78 17.34
C ILE A 50 5.58 -8.06 16.55
N ARG A 51 5.51 -7.96 15.21
CA ARG A 51 5.82 -9.05 14.30
C ARG A 51 7.34 -9.17 14.31
N ASP A 52 7.85 -10.38 14.57
CA ASP A 52 9.24 -10.72 14.35
C ASP A 52 9.51 -10.75 12.83
N ARG A 53 9.69 -9.55 12.24
CA ARG A 53 9.79 -9.37 10.80
C ARG A 53 11.26 -9.39 10.36
N SER A 54 11.87 -10.57 10.32
CA SER A 54 13.16 -10.70 9.63
C SER A 54 13.06 -10.35 8.13
N MET A 55 11.87 -10.41 7.51
CA MET A 55 11.63 -10.03 6.10
C MET A 55 10.29 -9.30 5.85
N SER A 56 10.16 -8.09 6.39
CA SER A 56 9.00 -7.19 6.17
C SER A 56 8.94 -6.69 4.72
N THR A 57 7.93 -7.09 3.94
CA THR A 57 7.80 -6.72 2.53
C THR A 57 6.61 -5.78 2.26
N LEU A 58 6.83 -4.70 1.50
CA LEU A 58 5.78 -3.81 1.02
C LEU A 58 5.57 -3.94 -0.49
N LEU A 59 4.37 -4.35 -0.91
CA LEU A 59 3.93 -4.28 -2.31
C LEU A 59 3.33 -2.90 -2.62
N VAL A 60 4.00 -2.17 -3.51
CA VAL A 60 3.56 -0.86 -4.04
C VAL A 60 2.79 -1.08 -5.35
N GLN A 61 1.47 -1.01 -5.28
CA GLN A 61 0.58 -1.26 -6.41
C GLN A 61 0.06 0.07 -7.01
N SER A 62 0.23 0.33 -8.31
CA SER A 62 -0.46 1.47 -8.92
C SER A 62 -1.98 1.25 -8.94
N CYS A 63 -2.77 2.31 -8.73
CA CYS A 63 -4.22 2.21 -8.79
C CYS A 63 -4.73 1.82 -10.19
N SER A 64 -5.98 1.36 -10.28
CA SER A 64 -6.62 1.00 -11.55
C SER A 64 -7.61 2.06 -12.04
N LYS A 65 -7.77 2.17 -13.36
CA LYS A 65 -8.84 2.97 -13.98
C LYS A 65 -10.21 2.54 -13.44
N SER A 66 -10.49 1.23 -13.51
CA SER A 66 -11.72 0.62 -12.98
C SER A 66 -11.77 0.70 -11.46
N LYS A 67 -12.89 1.22 -10.95
CA LYS A 67 -13.23 1.34 -9.53
C LYS A 67 -14.68 0.92 -9.35
N LYS A 68 -15.03 0.40 -8.17
CA LYS A 68 -16.43 0.22 -7.80
C LYS A 68 -17.09 1.59 -7.69
N GLN A 69 -18.37 1.68 -8.07
CA GLN A 69 -19.19 2.85 -7.74
C GLN A 69 -19.70 2.65 -6.31
N THR A 70 -19.55 3.67 -5.48
CA THR A 70 -19.99 3.63 -4.09
C THR A 70 -20.22 5.05 -3.59
N ASP A 71 -21.30 5.22 -2.82
CA ASP A 71 -21.65 6.49 -2.20
C ASP A 71 -20.91 6.69 -0.88
N GLU A 72 -20.46 5.60 -0.25
CA GLU A 72 -19.75 5.60 1.03
C GLU A 72 -18.26 5.24 0.86
N PRO A 73 -17.35 5.76 1.69
CA PRO A 73 -15.95 5.36 1.69
C PRO A 73 -15.77 3.85 1.97
N ILE A 74 -15.09 3.14 1.06
CA ILE A 74 -14.71 1.72 1.24
C ILE A 74 -13.19 1.58 1.25
N SER A 75 -12.66 0.42 1.64
CA SER A 75 -11.22 0.21 1.67
C SER A 75 -10.63 0.40 0.26
N ALA A 76 -9.42 0.96 0.18
CA ALA A 76 -8.76 1.18 -1.09
C ALA A 76 -8.60 -0.13 -1.88
N ILE A 77 -8.27 -1.23 -1.21
CA ILE A 77 -8.15 -2.55 -1.84
C ILE A 77 -9.48 -3.05 -2.42
N ASP A 78 -10.61 -2.71 -1.80
CA ASP A 78 -11.95 -3.08 -2.28
C ASP A 78 -12.44 -2.18 -3.40
N LEU A 79 -12.10 -0.88 -3.36
CA LEU A 79 -12.50 0.10 -4.36
C LEU A 79 -11.95 -0.26 -5.74
N TYR A 80 -10.66 -0.54 -5.86
CA TYR A 80 -10.03 -0.79 -7.15
C TYR A 80 -10.40 -2.18 -7.70
N SER A 81 -10.84 -2.24 -8.97
CA SER A 81 -11.38 -3.46 -9.60
C SER A 81 -10.59 -3.92 -10.84
N GLY A 82 -9.44 -3.30 -11.09
CA GLY A 82 -8.55 -3.67 -12.20
C GLY A 82 -7.94 -5.06 -12.08
N TYR A 83 -7.31 -5.51 -13.16
CA TYR A 83 -6.77 -6.87 -13.30
C TYR A 83 -5.85 -7.30 -12.13
N PHE A 84 -4.85 -6.48 -11.77
CA PHE A 84 -3.97 -6.80 -10.65
C PHE A 84 -4.69 -6.84 -9.30
N PHE A 85 -5.67 -5.97 -9.07
CA PHE A 85 -6.49 -6.01 -7.86
C PHE A 85 -7.35 -7.28 -7.76
N LYS A 86 -7.80 -7.83 -8.89
CA LYS A 86 -8.47 -9.14 -8.89
C LYS A 86 -7.52 -10.26 -8.44
N ILE A 87 -6.25 -10.22 -8.88
CA ILE A 87 -5.22 -11.18 -8.46
C ILE A 87 -4.92 -11.05 -6.98
N ILE A 88 -4.66 -9.83 -6.50
CA ILE A 88 -4.35 -9.55 -5.09
C ILE A 88 -5.51 -10.01 -4.20
N LYS A 89 -6.74 -9.55 -4.48
CA LYS A 89 -7.93 -9.93 -3.69
C LYS A 89 -8.22 -11.41 -3.72
N LYS A 90 -8.03 -12.07 -4.86
CA LYS A 90 -8.18 -13.53 -4.95
C LYS A 90 -7.15 -14.22 -4.05
N SER A 91 -5.90 -13.76 -4.09
CA SER A 91 -4.83 -14.37 -3.28
C SER A 91 -5.06 -14.17 -1.78
N ILE A 92 -5.54 -12.98 -1.36
CA ILE A 92 -5.92 -12.68 0.02
C ILE A 92 -7.07 -13.60 0.47
N ARG A 93 -8.15 -13.69 -0.32
CA ARG A 93 -9.31 -14.54 0.00
C ARG A 93 -8.96 -16.03 0.07
N GLU A 94 -8.00 -16.47 -0.74
CA GLU A 94 -7.51 -17.84 -0.74
C GLU A 94 -6.43 -18.10 0.32
N GLU A 95 -6.07 -17.10 1.15
CA GLU A 95 -4.99 -17.21 2.15
C GLU A 95 -3.65 -17.69 1.55
N THR A 96 -3.41 -17.30 0.29
CA THR A 96 -2.19 -17.67 -0.45
C THR A 96 -1.16 -16.53 -0.50
N VAL A 97 -1.46 -15.40 0.13
CA VAL A 97 -0.50 -14.30 0.28
C VAL A 97 0.41 -14.62 1.46
N ASN A 98 1.72 -14.54 1.25
CA ASN A 98 2.68 -14.62 2.35
C ASN A 98 2.35 -13.55 3.41
N SER A 99 2.25 -13.96 4.68
CA SER A 99 1.84 -13.13 5.82
C SER A 99 2.69 -11.88 6.02
N ASP A 100 3.91 -11.86 5.49
CA ASP A 100 4.86 -10.76 5.62
C ASP A 100 4.75 -9.69 4.52
N ILE A 101 3.77 -9.83 3.63
CA ILE A 101 3.51 -8.87 2.56
C ILE A 101 2.36 -7.93 2.95
N ASP A 102 2.70 -6.67 3.15
CA ASP A 102 1.72 -5.58 3.21
C ASP A 102 1.51 -4.95 1.82
N VAL A 103 0.37 -4.30 1.61
CA VAL A 103 0.02 -3.67 0.33
C VAL A 103 -0.28 -2.18 0.53
N CYS A 104 0.36 -1.34 -0.27
CA CYS A 104 -0.02 0.05 -0.45
C CYS A 104 -0.34 0.36 -1.91
N ILE A 105 -1.06 1.46 -2.13
CA ILE A 105 -1.59 1.82 -3.44
C ILE A 105 -1.15 3.24 -3.80
N LEU A 106 -0.61 3.42 -5.02
CA LEU A 106 -0.36 4.74 -5.58
C LEU A 106 -1.59 5.23 -6.33
N SER A 107 -2.24 6.26 -5.80
CA SER A 107 -3.48 6.85 -6.30
C SER A 107 -3.23 8.18 -7.01
N ALA A 108 -3.81 8.35 -8.20
CA ALA A 108 -3.77 9.63 -8.92
C ALA A 108 -4.57 10.76 -8.24
N LYS A 109 -5.51 10.42 -7.33
CA LYS A 109 -6.25 11.41 -6.53
C LYS A 109 -5.59 11.59 -5.17
N TYR A 110 -5.39 10.50 -4.45
CA TYR A 110 -5.03 10.51 -3.04
C TYR A 110 -3.52 10.38 -2.77
N GLY A 111 -2.66 10.16 -3.78
CA GLY A 111 -1.23 9.93 -3.53
C GLY A 111 -0.96 8.53 -2.97
N PHE A 112 -0.16 8.42 -1.90
CA PHE A 112 0.15 7.14 -1.24
C PHE A 112 -1.00 6.69 -0.32
N VAL A 113 -1.62 5.53 -0.56
CA VAL A 113 -2.81 5.07 0.19
C VAL A 113 -2.57 3.69 0.79
N LYS A 114 -2.94 3.46 2.05
CA LYS A 114 -2.88 2.11 2.66
C LYS A 114 -4.02 1.24 2.14
N SER A 115 -3.82 -0.08 2.07
CA SER A 115 -4.84 -1.00 1.55
C SER A 115 -6.21 -0.91 2.26
N ASN A 116 -6.20 -0.67 3.57
CA ASN A 116 -7.39 -0.56 4.42
C ASN A 116 -7.97 0.86 4.54
N GLU A 117 -7.27 1.88 4.03
CA GLU A 117 -7.70 3.28 4.08
C GLU A 117 -9.02 3.45 3.32
N LYS A 118 -9.98 4.17 3.92
CA LYS A 118 -11.31 4.35 3.36
C LYS A 118 -11.31 5.51 2.36
N ILE A 119 -11.64 5.21 1.11
CA ILE A 119 -11.66 6.18 0.01
C ILE A 119 -12.92 6.03 -0.85
N THR A 120 -13.35 7.13 -1.46
CA THR A 120 -14.51 7.17 -2.36
C THR A 120 -14.10 7.09 -3.83
N THR A 121 -15.06 6.71 -4.67
CA THR A 121 -14.89 6.65 -6.13
C THR A 121 -14.47 8.00 -6.71
N TYR A 122 -13.62 7.94 -7.74
CA TYR A 122 -13.16 9.12 -8.46
C TYR A 122 -12.73 8.76 -9.89
N ASP A 123 -12.79 9.75 -10.78
CA ASP A 123 -12.27 9.64 -12.14
C ASP A 123 -11.06 10.55 -12.34
N ARG A 124 -9.89 10.03 -11.97
CA ARG A 124 -8.60 10.68 -12.18
C ARG A 124 -7.57 9.63 -12.56
N GLN A 125 -6.84 9.89 -13.64
CA GLN A 125 -5.75 9.03 -14.11
C GLN A 125 -4.41 9.69 -13.80
N MET A 126 -3.38 8.87 -13.59
CA MET A 126 -2.01 9.36 -13.46
C MET A 126 -1.47 9.62 -14.87
N ASN A 127 -1.29 10.88 -15.21
CA ASN A 127 -0.54 11.33 -16.38
C ASN A 127 0.79 11.96 -15.94
N SER A 128 1.64 12.39 -16.88
CA SER A 128 2.95 12.94 -16.55
C SER A 128 2.87 14.21 -15.70
N GLU A 129 1.93 15.10 -15.99
CA GLU A 129 1.71 16.33 -15.21
C GLU A 129 1.35 16.00 -13.75
N ARG A 130 0.37 15.11 -13.56
CA ARG A 130 -0.06 14.68 -12.23
C ARG A 130 1.04 13.93 -11.47
N ALA A 131 1.86 13.17 -12.18
CA ALA A 131 3.01 12.48 -11.59
C ALA A 131 4.07 13.47 -11.07
N MET A 132 4.32 14.56 -11.80
CA MET A 132 5.22 15.63 -11.34
C MET A 132 4.62 16.39 -10.16
N GLU A 133 3.32 16.70 -10.22
CA GLU A 133 2.59 17.42 -9.18
C GLU A 133 2.56 16.65 -7.85
N LEU A 134 2.21 15.36 -7.88
CA LEU A 134 2.11 14.53 -6.67
C LEU A 134 3.44 13.91 -6.23
N GLY A 135 4.43 13.86 -7.11
CA GLY A 135 5.68 13.12 -6.90
C GLY A 135 6.39 13.46 -5.59
N PRO A 136 6.60 14.75 -5.23
CA PRO A 136 7.20 15.13 -3.96
C PRO A 136 6.47 14.53 -2.75
N THR A 137 5.16 14.73 -2.64
CA THR A 137 4.34 14.23 -1.52
C THR A 137 4.29 12.70 -1.48
N ILE A 138 4.14 12.04 -2.64
CA ILE A 138 4.12 10.57 -2.68
C ILE A 138 5.46 10.00 -2.18
N ARG A 139 6.59 10.57 -2.60
CA ARG A 139 7.92 10.10 -2.20
C ARG A 139 8.12 10.27 -0.69
N GLU A 140 7.80 11.44 -0.17
CA GLU A 140 7.89 11.73 1.27
C GLU A 140 7.00 10.78 2.09
N ASP A 141 5.71 10.65 1.74
CA ASP A 141 4.78 9.74 2.42
C ASP A 141 5.26 8.29 2.39
N LEU A 142 5.72 7.82 1.22
CA LEU A 142 6.18 6.45 1.03
C LEU A 142 7.48 6.18 1.80
N GLN A 143 8.45 7.10 1.76
CA GLN A 143 9.70 6.99 2.51
C GLN A 143 9.44 6.97 4.02
N ASN A 144 8.64 7.91 4.52
CA ASN A 144 8.27 7.97 5.94
C ASN A 144 7.55 6.69 6.39
N TYR A 145 6.65 6.17 5.56
CA TYR A 145 5.97 4.92 5.85
C TYR A 145 6.92 3.73 5.86
N ILE A 146 7.85 3.64 4.90
CA ILE A 146 8.82 2.55 4.81
C ILE A 146 9.72 2.52 6.05
N SER A 147 10.32 3.67 6.38
CA SER A 147 11.23 3.82 7.52
C SER A 147 10.54 3.54 8.85
N ARG A 148 9.35 4.10 9.07
CA ARG A 148 8.60 3.91 10.33
C ARG A 148 8.17 2.46 10.55
N MET A 149 7.80 1.76 9.49
CA MET A 149 7.32 0.37 9.58
C MET A 149 8.45 -0.66 9.45
N GLY A 150 9.69 -0.24 9.19
CA GLY A 150 10.85 -1.11 9.07
C GLY A 150 10.76 -2.11 7.92
N TYR A 151 10.21 -1.72 6.76
CA TYR A 151 10.25 -2.60 5.59
C TYR A 151 11.68 -2.68 5.05
N ASN A 152 12.19 -3.90 4.89
CA ASN A 152 13.50 -4.15 4.29
C ASN A 152 13.41 -4.54 2.82
N ARG A 153 12.20 -4.78 2.31
CA ARG A 153 11.95 -5.14 0.91
C ARG A 153 10.75 -4.41 0.33
N ILE A 154 10.94 -3.77 -0.83
CA ILE A 154 9.90 -3.05 -1.56
C ILE A 154 9.70 -3.68 -2.93
N ILE A 155 8.45 -3.99 -3.28
CA ILE A 155 8.10 -4.60 -4.56
C ILE A 155 7.19 -3.67 -5.32
N ILE A 156 7.62 -3.20 -6.50
CA ILE A 156 6.89 -2.23 -7.30
C ILE A 156 6.10 -2.96 -8.40
N ASN A 157 4.77 -2.84 -8.35
CA ASN A 157 3.88 -3.20 -9.45
C ASN A 157 3.13 -1.96 -9.96
N ALA A 158 3.86 -1.10 -10.66
CA ALA A 158 3.37 0.17 -11.15
C ALA A 158 3.58 0.35 -12.66
N GLY A 159 2.74 1.17 -13.29
CA GLY A 159 2.91 1.62 -14.67
C GLY A 159 3.90 2.78 -14.80
N LYS A 160 4.30 3.12 -16.04
CA LYS A 160 5.31 4.14 -16.35
C LYS A 160 5.08 5.48 -15.64
N GLU A 161 3.88 6.03 -15.70
CA GLU A 161 3.57 7.33 -15.09
C GLU A 161 3.64 7.32 -13.56
N TYR A 162 3.26 6.20 -12.93
CA TYR A 162 3.42 6.04 -11.49
C TYR A 162 4.88 5.90 -11.07
N ARG A 163 5.70 5.20 -11.87
CA ARG A 163 7.15 5.10 -11.61
C ARG A 163 7.84 6.46 -11.66
N LYS A 164 7.42 7.34 -12.57
CA LYS A 164 7.91 8.73 -12.60
C LYS A 164 7.63 9.45 -11.27
N ALA A 165 6.42 9.29 -10.72
CA ALA A 165 6.03 9.93 -9.47
C ALA A 165 6.87 9.48 -8.26
N ILE A 166 7.38 8.24 -8.27
CA ILE A 166 8.21 7.68 -7.20
C ILE A 166 9.70 7.65 -7.54
N SER A 167 10.15 8.25 -8.65
CA SER A 167 11.56 8.21 -9.01
C SER A 167 12.43 8.84 -7.91
N GLY A 168 13.48 8.12 -7.50
CA GLY A 168 14.40 8.54 -6.43
C GLY A 168 13.89 8.29 -5.00
N PHE A 169 12.70 7.70 -4.79
CA PHE A 169 12.20 7.45 -3.42
C PHE A 169 13.10 6.52 -2.59
N GLY A 170 13.91 5.70 -3.27
CA GLY A 170 14.76 4.69 -2.66
C GLY A 170 16.15 5.16 -2.25
N GLU A 171 16.56 6.39 -2.60
CA GLU A 171 17.97 6.84 -2.46
C GLU A 171 18.47 6.82 -1.01
N ASP A 172 17.59 7.12 -0.05
CA ASP A 172 17.91 7.14 1.39
C ASP A 172 17.38 5.92 2.16
N LEU A 173 16.86 4.90 1.47
CA LEU A 173 16.27 3.72 2.09
C LEU A 173 17.29 2.57 2.13
N SER A 174 17.41 1.91 3.28
CA SER A 174 18.18 0.66 3.41
C SER A 174 17.46 -0.57 2.83
N ALA A 175 16.33 -0.38 2.16
CA ALA A 175 15.48 -1.45 1.67
C ALA A 175 15.88 -1.88 0.24
N ASP A 176 15.83 -3.18 -0.02
CA ASP A 176 16.01 -3.72 -1.36
C ASP A 176 14.74 -3.48 -2.19
N ILE A 177 14.91 -2.90 -3.38
CA ILE A 177 13.80 -2.54 -4.27
C ILE A 177 13.78 -3.51 -5.45
N TYR A 178 12.61 -4.09 -5.68
CA TYR A 178 12.33 -4.99 -6.79
C TYR A 178 11.15 -4.50 -7.60
N GLU A 179 11.04 -4.98 -8.84
CA GLU A 179 9.86 -4.82 -9.68
C GLU A 179 9.27 -6.16 -10.09
N ILE A 180 7.94 -6.23 -10.21
CA ILE A 180 7.29 -7.35 -10.88
C ILE A 180 7.67 -7.35 -12.37
N THR A 181 8.23 -8.46 -12.85
CA THR A 181 8.66 -8.64 -14.24
C THR A 181 7.53 -9.17 -15.13
N GLY A 182 7.72 -9.04 -16.45
CA GLY A 182 6.85 -9.65 -17.46
C GLY A 182 6.25 -8.62 -18.42
N ASP A 183 6.22 -9.00 -19.70
CA ASP A 183 5.70 -8.17 -20.77
C ASP A 183 4.18 -8.29 -20.91
N GLY A 184 3.52 -7.13 -20.90
CA GLY A 184 2.07 -7.05 -20.93
C GLY A 184 1.40 -7.51 -19.63
N LEU A 185 0.07 -7.35 -19.59
CA LEU A 185 -0.71 -7.59 -18.37
C LEU A 185 -0.68 -9.06 -17.94
N GLY A 186 -0.72 -10.01 -18.89
CA GLY A 186 -0.82 -11.44 -18.60
C GLY A 186 0.41 -12.01 -17.90
N LEU A 187 1.61 -11.75 -18.45
CA LEU A 187 2.86 -12.23 -17.84
C LEU A 187 3.13 -11.52 -16.52
N LYS A 188 2.95 -10.20 -16.46
CA LYS A 188 3.09 -9.42 -15.21
C LYS A 188 2.12 -9.91 -14.12
N GLY A 189 0.90 -10.29 -14.50
CA GLY A 189 -0.07 -10.87 -13.57
C GLY A 189 0.33 -12.24 -13.04
N ARG A 190 0.92 -13.09 -13.91
CA ARG A 190 1.50 -14.38 -13.50
C ARG A 190 2.65 -14.19 -12.51
N SER A 191 3.56 -13.26 -12.81
CA SER A 191 4.68 -12.91 -11.93
C SER A 191 4.20 -12.37 -10.58
N LEU A 192 3.22 -11.46 -10.57
CA LEU A 192 2.60 -10.98 -9.32
C LEU A 192 2.00 -12.12 -8.50
N LYS A 193 1.27 -13.03 -9.15
CA LYS A 193 0.64 -14.18 -8.46
C LYS A 193 1.68 -15.13 -7.87
N LYS A 194 2.78 -15.39 -8.60
CA LYS A 194 3.92 -16.18 -8.11
C LYS A 194 4.54 -15.51 -6.88
N PHE A 195 4.87 -14.23 -7.00
CA PHE A 195 5.46 -13.44 -5.93
C PHE A 195 4.60 -13.44 -4.66
N LEU A 196 3.28 -13.20 -4.78
CA LEU A 196 2.37 -13.22 -3.63
C LEU A 196 2.39 -14.57 -2.87
N ARG A 197 2.74 -15.66 -3.57
CA ARG A 197 2.83 -17.03 -3.04
C ARG A 197 4.24 -17.42 -2.59
N GLY A 198 5.18 -16.48 -2.55
CA GLY A 198 6.57 -16.72 -2.17
C GLY A 198 7.50 -17.19 -3.29
N ASP A 199 7.04 -17.24 -4.55
CA ASP A 199 7.89 -17.54 -5.71
C ASP A 199 8.52 -16.25 -6.26
N GLU A 200 9.82 -16.10 -6.03
CA GLU A 200 10.60 -14.92 -6.41
C GLU A 200 11.01 -14.86 -7.89
N SER A 201 10.71 -15.89 -8.70
CA SER A 201 11.05 -15.90 -10.14
C SER A 201 10.36 -14.79 -10.95
N GLY A 202 9.34 -14.15 -10.38
CA GLY A 202 8.57 -13.07 -11.00
C GLY A 202 9.04 -11.65 -10.66
N ILE A 203 10.18 -11.48 -9.99
CA ILE A 203 10.71 -10.17 -9.59
C ILE A 203 12.17 -9.97 -9.99
N ALA A 204 12.56 -8.72 -10.18
CA ALA A 204 13.94 -8.31 -10.46
C ALA A 204 14.32 -7.11 -9.59
N ARG A 205 15.53 -7.14 -9.02
CA ARG A 205 16.09 -6.04 -8.22
C ARG A 205 16.44 -4.84 -9.12
N VAL A 206 16.26 -3.62 -8.61
CA VAL A 206 16.45 -2.39 -9.39
C VAL A 206 17.31 -1.30 -8.74
N ASN A 207 17.76 -1.49 -7.49
CA ASN A 207 18.74 -0.61 -6.82
C ASN A 207 19.99 -1.37 -6.40
#